data_AF-A0A535D9C1-F1
#
_entry.id   AF-A0A535D9C1-F1
#
_cell.length_a   1.000
_cell.length_b   1.000
_cell.length_c   1.000
_cell.angle_alpha   90.00
_cell.angle_beta   90.00
_cell.angle_gamma   90.00
#
_symmetry.space_group_name_H-M   'P 1'
#
loop_
_entity.id
_entity.type
_entity.pdbx_description
1 polymer ?
#
loop_
_entity_poly.entity_id
_entity_poly.type
_entity_poly.pdbx_seq_one_letter_code
_entity_poly.pdbx_strand_id
1 'polypeptide(L)'
;MSRLALRRWERLGYAAAAGAGLGSLLFWIGYWFTFVRGDLQGPDFFSFYSAAKLYVLKGGSAVYDLALQKQYELQVVTHPPDQFVVLPYFHPPYYTLLIAPLAFLDYRGAYYAMAALNVVLAAVLVVILVRGSERIHKRAAIVSAALIGGFFPLFVTVLQGQSDLVVLVPLAAAYTAWARGRLGWAGIFTGLALAKPQLLLLVPVLFVTRRAWRAVAGFAAVIAAFAVVSVAGFGIGPVVGYVNAVGRWAIGGSLPTNGQIVYTDTAVYSLRNILEAVPGGGKAVGLVVLILLLALVGLSLSWRPDKPRLDFALAIAASLVLSPHQNVHDLALLVIPGFAIADLALSGQLRWPRVAALVLVLAYAAINLTLALDLWSAAVGALAIAAYITAERMAVRPDPIPLGELRWSGPRPRRVIVLPAYRAAKTLVEVVGDIPAGQADRILLVDDASKDATVSVATALRLDVIKHQRNLGYGGNQKTCYRHALAMGADVVVMLHPDGQYDPAIIPNLCRVIEDGEADIVLGSRWLGLDPAKAGMPWWKRVGNRFLTWAENRVLGLNLS
;
A
#
# COMPACT_ATOMS: atom_id res chain seq x y z
N MET A 1 -15.41 3.87 -33.81
CA MET A 1 -16.26 2.69 -33.50
C MET A 1 -17.61 3.18 -32.98
N SER A 2 -18.73 2.62 -33.46
CA SER A 2 -20.06 2.97 -32.94
C SER A 2 -20.22 2.53 -31.47
N ARG A 3 -21.04 3.25 -30.67
CA ARG A 3 -21.34 2.88 -29.27
C ARG A 3 -21.86 1.43 -29.12
N LEU A 4 -22.51 0.91 -30.17
CA LEU A 4 -22.97 -0.47 -30.28
C LEU A 4 -21.81 -1.47 -30.38
N ALA A 5 -20.79 -1.17 -31.17
CA ALA A 5 -19.60 -2.03 -31.29
C ALA A 5 -18.83 -2.10 -29.96
N LEU A 6 -18.63 -0.98 -29.27
CA LEU A 6 -17.99 -0.95 -27.94
C LEU A 6 -18.74 -1.80 -26.90
N ARG A 7 -20.07 -1.65 -26.81
CA ARG A 7 -20.89 -2.47 -25.89
C ARG A 7 -20.85 -3.97 -26.21
N ARG A 8 -20.63 -4.34 -27.48
CA ARG A 8 -20.48 -5.75 -27.89
C ARG A 8 -19.16 -6.32 -27.41
N TRP A 9 -18.05 -5.60 -27.57
CA TRP A 9 -16.73 -6.00 -27.09
C TRP A 9 -16.67 -6.11 -25.58
N GLU A 10 -17.28 -5.18 -24.83
CA GLU A 10 -17.39 -5.28 -23.38
C GLU A 10 -18.13 -6.54 -22.93
N ARG A 11 -19.26 -6.87 -23.57
CA ARG A 11 -20.03 -8.09 -23.25
C ARG A 11 -19.25 -9.36 -23.55
N LEU A 12 -18.50 -9.39 -24.66
CA LEU A 12 -17.62 -10.51 -25.00
C LEU A 12 -16.50 -10.66 -23.96
N GLY A 13 -15.90 -9.54 -23.51
CA GLY A 13 -14.89 -9.55 -22.45
C GLY A 13 -15.43 -10.10 -21.13
N TYR A 14 -16.62 -9.66 -20.69
CA TYR A 14 -17.27 -10.23 -19.50
C TYR A 14 -17.57 -11.73 -19.65
N ALA A 15 -18.07 -12.16 -20.81
CA ALA A 15 -18.36 -13.56 -21.06
C ALA A 15 -17.09 -14.42 -21.04
N ALA A 16 -16.00 -13.95 -21.67
CA ALA A 16 -14.72 -14.64 -21.66
C ALA A 16 -14.14 -14.76 -20.24
N ALA A 17 -14.17 -13.67 -19.46
CA ALA A 17 -13.69 -13.67 -18.08
C ALA A 17 -14.52 -14.58 -17.17
N ALA A 18 -15.85 -14.52 -17.28
CA ALA A 18 -16.74 -15.41 -16.52
C ALA A 18 -16.53 -16.88 -16.93
N GLY A 19 -16.36 -17.16 -18.22
CA GLY A 19 -16.06 -18.50 -18.74
C GLY A 19 -14.74 -19.05 -18.21
N ALA A 20 -13.68 -18.24 -18.20
CA ALA A 20 -12.38 -18.63 -17.63
C ALA A 20 -12.48 -18.93 -16.12
N GLY A 21 -13.16 -18.07 -15.36
CA GLY A 21 -13.38 -18.26 -13.92
C GLY A 21 -14.21 -19.52 -13.63
N LEU A 22 -15.35 -19.69 -14.30
CA LEU A 22 -16.23 -20.85 -14.11
C LEU A 22 -15.56 -22.15 -14.57
N GLY A 23 -14.85 -22.15 -15.69
CA GLY A 23 -14.12 -23.32 -16.19
C GLY A 23 -13.06 -23.78 -15.18
N SER A 24 -12.26 -22.84 -14.66
CA SER A 24 -11.28 -23.11 -13.61
C SER A 24 -11.96 -23.64 -12.33
N LEU A 25 -13.04 -23.00 -11.88
CA LEU A 25 -13.78 -23.43 -10.69
C LEU A 25 -14.31 -24.87 -10.84
N LEU A 26 -14.93 -25.20 -11.98
CA LEU A 26 -15.48 -26.54 -12.22
C LEU A 26 -14.37 -27.60 -12.30
N PHE A 27 -13.25 -27.28 -12.94
CA PHE A 27 -12.08 -28.15 -12.98
C PHE A 27 -11.58 -28.47 -11.57
N TRP A 28 -11.40 -27.45 -10.73
CA TRP A 28 -10.91 -27.61 -9.38
C TRP A 28 -11.91 -28.31 -8.44
N ILE A 29 -13.21 -28.06 -8.60
CA ILE A 29 -14.25 -28.82 -7.90
C ILE A 29 -14.16 -30.32 -8.26
N GLY A 30 -13.99 -30.63 -9.56
CA GLY A 30 -13.79 -32.00 -10.01
C GLY A 30 -12.57 -32.66 -9.36
N TYR A 31 -11.44 -31.96 -9.35
CA TYR A 31 -10.21 -32.41 -8.69
C TYR A 31 -10.42 -32.64 -7.19
N TRP A 32 -11.13 -31.74 -6.50
CA TRP A 32 -11.44 -31.89 -5.08
C TRP A 32 -12.30 -33.11 -4.78
N PHE A 33 -13.32 -33.39 -5.60
CA PHE A 33 -14.10 -34.62 -5.43
C PHE A 33 -13.27 -35.89 -5.63
N THR A 34 -12.31 -35.88 -6.56
CA THR A 34 -11.37 -37.02 -6.71
C THR A 34 -10.45 -37.17 -5.50
N PHE A 35 -9.96 -36.06 -4.96
CA PHE A 35 -9.10 -36.03 -3.77
C PHE A 35 -9.83 -36.52 -2.52
N VAL A 36 -11.06 -36.04 -2.31
CA VAL A 36 -11.90 -36.40 -1.16
C VAL A 36 -12.29 -37.88 -1.14
N ARG A 37 -12.47 -38.49 -2.31
CA ARG A 37 -12.73 -39.94 -2.43
C ARG A 37 -11.52 -40.81 -2.11
N GLY A 38 -10.31 -40.24 -2.16
CA GLY A 38 -9.10 -40.91 -1.71
C GLY A 38 -8.96 -40.92 -0.19
N ASP A 39 -7.74 -41.17 0.27
CA ASP A 39 -7.45 -41.33 1.69
C ASP A 39 -7.22 -40.01 2.44
N LEU A 40 -7.46 -38.86 1.79
CA LEU A 40 -7.10 -37.52 2.30
C LEU A 40 -5.64 -37.42 2.76
N GLN A 41 -4.77 -38.21 2.14
CA GLN A 41 -3.32 -38.11 2.34
C GLN A 41 -2.79 -36.92 1.55
N GLY A 42 -2.05 -36.02 2.22
CA GLY A 42 -1.35 -34.91 1.58
C GLY A 42 -1.81 -33.47 1.84
N PRO A 43 -2.99 -33.13 2.42
CA PRO A 43 -3.30 -31.73 2.72
C PRO A 43 -2.61 -31.31 4.02
N ASP A 44 -2.00 -30.12 4.05
CA ASP A 44 -1.35 -29.54 5.24
C ASP A 44 -2.24 -29.49 6.50
N PHE A 45 -3.55 -29.72 6.33
CA PHE A 45 -4.57 -29.81 7.37
C PHE A 45 -4.23 -30.75 8.54
N PHE A 46 -3.46 -31.82 8.34
CA PHE A 46 -3.06 -32.71 9.44
C PHE A 46 -2.30 -31.98 10.56
N SER A 47 -1.53 -30.93 10.23
CA SER A 47 -0.83 -30.10 11.23
C SER A 47 -1.83 -29.31 12.09
N PHE A 48 -2.86 -28.71 11.47
CA PHE A 48 -3.94 -27.99 12.16
C PHE A 48 -4.77 -28.93 13.04
N TYR A 49 -5.12 -30.11 12.53
CA TYR A 49 -5.87 -31.10 13.29
C TYR A 49 -5.08 -31.63 14.49
N SER A 50 -3.78 -31.89 14.31
CA SER A 50 -2.88 -32.33 15.38
C SER A 50 -2.74 -31.25 16.46
N ALA A 51 -2.57 -29.99 16.07
CA ALA A 51 -2.55 -28.87 17.01
C ALA A 51 -3.86 -28.71 17.80
N ALA A 52 -5.01 -28.87 17.15
CA ALA A 52 -6.31 -28.84 17.81
C ALA A 52 -6.46 -29.99 18.83
N LYS A 53 -6.07 -31.22 18.46
CA LYS A 53 -6.08 -32.39 19.37
C LYS A 53 -5.14 -32.19 20.56
N LEU A 54 -3.91 -31.72 20.31
CA LEU A 54 -2.94 -31.43 21.37
C LEU A 54 -3.48 -30.40 22.36
N TYR A 55 -4.10 -29.32 21.86
CA TYR A 55 -4.72 -28.31 22.71
C TYR A 55 -5.78 -28.91 23.64
N VAL A 56 -6.73 -29.68 23.09
CA VAL A 56 -7.84 -30.24 23.86
C VAL A 56 -7.39 -31.34 24.83
N LEU A 57 -6.41 -32.18 24.45
CA LEU A 57 -6.00 -33.35 25.24
C LEU A 57 -4.85 -33.07 26.22
N LYS A 58 -3.99 -32.10 25.93
CA LYS A 58 -2.75 -31.84 26.68
C LYS A 58 -2.59 -30.38 27.12
N GLY A 59 -3.49 -29.48 26.69
CA GLY A 59 -3.46 -28.06 27.01
C GLY A 59 -2.56 -27.22 26.08
N GLY A 60 -2.63 -25.90 26.23
CA GLY A 60 -1.97 -24.95 25.32
C GLY A 60 -0.44 -25.02 25.31
N SER A 61 0.20 -25.45 26.39
CA SER A 61 1.66 -25.59 26.44
C SER A 61 2.20 -26.68 25.54
N ALA A 62 1.40 -27.71 25.22
CA ALA A 62 1.81 -28.83 24.39
C ALA A 62 1.72 -28.55 22.88
N VAL A 63 1.02 -27.49 22.47
CA VAL A 63 0.70 -27.21 21.06
C VAL A 63 1.93 -26.94 20.21
N TYR A 64 2.99 -26.38 20.79
CA TYR A 64 4.22 -26.01 20.08
C TYR A 64 5.39 -26.99 20.32
N ASP A 65 5.10 -28.15 20.93
CA ASP A 65 6.09 -29.21 21.09
C ASP A 65 6.16 -30.05 19.80
N LEU A 66 7.28 -29.96 19.07
CA LEU A 66 7.47 -30.63 17.79
C LEU A 66 7.44 -32.16 17.90
N ALA A 67 7.88 -32.74 19.02
CA ALA A 67 7.86 -34.19 19.20
C ALA A 67 6.42 -34.68 19.40
N LEU A 68 5.62 -33.94 20.15
CA LEU A 68 4.19 -34.22 20.30
C LEU A 68 3.41 -33.98 19.01
N GLN A 69 3.73 -32.93 18.24
CA GLN A 69 3.17 -32.73 16.90
C GLN A 69 3.43 -33.95 16.02
N LYS A 70 4.69 -34.39 15.90
CA LYS A 70 5.06 -35.60 15.14
C LYS A 70 4.23 -36.82 15.55
N GLN A 71 4.09 -37.06 16.84
CA GLN A 71 3.37 -38.22 17.36
C GLN A 71 1.90 -38.23 16.94
N TYR A 72 1.25 -37.06 16.90
CA TYR A 72 -0.15 -36.95 16.51
C TYR A 72 -0.34 -36.94 14.99
N GLU A 73 0.59 -36.35 14.24
CA GLU A 73 0.55 -36.36 12.77
C GLU A 73 0.70 -37.79 12.23
N LEU A 74 1.61 -38.59 12.80
CA LEU A 74 1.79 -40.01 12.46
C LEU A 74 0.56 -40.90 12.73
N GLN A 75 -0.38 -40.48 13.58
CA GLN A 75 -1.63 -41.22 13.81
C GLN A 75 -2.63 -41.04 12.67
N VAL A 76 -2.45 -40.01 11.87
CA VAL A 76 -3.37 -39.60 10.80
C VAL A 76 -2.79 -39.92 9.43
N VAL A 77 -1.47 -39.88 9.30
CA VAL A 77 -0.75 -40.13 8.05
C VAL A 77 -0.26 -41.58 8.01
N THR A 78 -0.45 -42.26 6.87
CA THR A 78 -0.04 -43.66 6.66
C THR A 78 1.40 -43.83 6.16
N HIS A 79 2.24 -42.79 6.30
CA HIS A 79 3.63 -42.84 5.85
C HIS A 79 4.50 -43.64 6.85
N PRO A 80 5.53 -44.35 6.38
CA PRO A 80 6.52 -44.97 7.26
C PRO A 80 7.11 -43.94 8.25
N PRO A 81 7.15 -44.21 9.57
CA PRO A 81 7.58 -43.22 10.58
C PRO A 81 9.00 -42.69 10.41
N ASP A 82 9.86 -43.47 9.76
CA ASP A 82 11.26 -43.18 9.40
C ASP A 82 11.40 -42.23 8.21
N GLN A 83 10.37 -42.13 7.35
CA GLN A 83 10.34 -41.24 6.17
C GLN A 83 9.45 -40.01 6.36
N PHE A 84 8.67 -39.94 7.45
CA PHE A 84 7.74 -38.86 7.71
C PHE A 84 8.45 -37.60 8.24
N VAL A 85 8.30 -36.51 7.48
CA VAL A 85 8.76 -35.16 7.82
C VAL A 85 7.61 -34.41 8.51
N VAL A 86 7.86 -33.90 9.71
CA VAL A 86 6.87 -33.13 10.48
C VAL A 86 6.56 -31.83 9.75
N LEU A 87 5.27 -31.49 9.65
CA LEU A 87 4.84 -30.19 9.19
C LEU A 87 4.48 -29.32 10.40
N PRO A 88 5.39 -28.44 10.86
CA PRO A 88 5.25 -27.78 12.14
C PRO A 88 4.04 -26.84 12.12
N TYR A 89 3.16 -27.00 13.09
CA TYR A 89 2.06 -26.06 13.28
C TYR A 89 2.61 -24.72 13.77
N PHE A 90 2.40 -23.67 12.97
CA PHE A 90 3.09 -22.40 13.13
C PHE A 90 2.18 -21.17 13.04
N HIS A 91 1.13 -21.16 13.87
CA HIS A 91 0.17 -20.06 13.95
C HIS A 91 0.21 -19.40 15.34
N PRO A 92 -0.24 -18.14 15.46
CA PRO A 92 -0.40 -17.50 16.75
C PRO A 92 -1.31 -18.30 17.69
N PRO A 93 -1.08 -18.31 19.02
CA PRO A 93 -1.82 -19.20 19.93
C PRO A 93 -3.33 -19.02 19.91
N TYR A 94 -3.82 -17.78 19.79
CA TYR A 94 -5.27 -17.53 19.66
C TYR A 94 -5.90 -18.25 18.45
N TYR A 95 -5.16 -18.50 17.37
CA TYR A 95 -5.69 -19.19 16.19
C TYR A 95 -6.03 -20.65 16.51
N THR A 96 -5.26 -21.29 17.39
CA THR A 96 -5.54 -22.66 17.83
C THR A 96 -6.92 -22.75 18.51
N LEU A 97 -7.38 -21.70 19.19
CA LEU A 97 -8.71 -21.66 19.79
C LEU A 97 -9.83 -21.68 18.75
N LEU A 98 -9.60 -21.11 17.56
CA LEU A 98 -10.56 -21.11 16.46
C LEU A 98 -10.74 -22.52 15.88
N ILE A 99 -9.68 -23.31 15.83
CA ILE A 99 -9.67 -24.67 15.28
C ILE A 99 -9.87 -25.75 16.35
N ALA A 100 -9.77 -25.43 17.64
CA ALA A 100 -9.93 -26.38 18.74
C ALA A 100 -11.22 -27.22 18.66
N PRO A 101 -12.40 -26.69 18.25
CA PRO A 101 -13.61 -27.51 18.10
C PRO A 101 -13.46 -28.67 17.10
N LEU A 102 -12.56 -28.57 16.13
CA LEU A 102 -12.30 -29.64 15.16
C LEU A 102 -11.69 -30.89 15.82
N ALA A 103 -11.07 -30.74 17.00
CA ALA A 103 -10.52 -31.84 17.77
C ALA A 103 -11.57 -32.84 18.28
N PHE A 104 -12.85 -32.47 18.29
CA PHE A 104 -13.93 -33.38 18.72
C PHE A 104 -14.43 -34.28 17.58
N LEU A 105 -14.00 -34.02 16.35
CA LEU A 105 -14.31 -34.84 15.18
C LEU A 105 -13.19 -35.86 14.92
N ASP A 106 -13.49 -36.85 14.09
CA ASP A 106 -12.46 -37.66 13.43
C ASP A 106 -11.77 -36.83 12.33
N TYR A 107 -10.65 -37.32 11.78
CA TYR A 107 -9.86 -36.54 10.84
C TYR A 107 -10.65 -36.15 9.57
N ARG A 108 -11.44 -37.09 9.03
CA ARG A 108 -12.28 -36.84 7.86
C ARG A 108 -13.37 -35.81 8.17
N GLY A 109 -14.09 -35.96 9.28
CA GLY A 109 -15.10 -34.98 9.71
C GLY A 109 -14.51 -33.59 9.95
N ALA A 110 -13.35 -33.51 10.59
CA ALA A 110 -12.63 -32.27 10.83
C ALA A 110 -12.23 -31.57 9.51
N TYR A 111 -11.72 -32.33 8.54
CA TYR A 111 -11.37 -31.81 7.22
C TYR A 111 -12.61 -31.26 6.50
N TYR A 112 -13.72 -31.99 6.50
CA TYR A 112 -14.96 -31.51 5.87
C TYR A 112 -15.51 -30.24 6.53
N ALA A 113 -15.45 -30.15 7.87
CA ALA A 113 -15.84 -28.96 8.59
C ALA A 113 -14.97 -27.75 8.21
N MET A 114 -13.65 -27.93 8.13
CA MET A 114 -12.73 -26.88 7.70
C MET A 114 -12.96 -26.47 6.23
N ALA A 115 -13.14 -27.44 5.33
CA ALA A 115 -13.42 -27.17 3.92
C ALA A 115 -14.75 -26.40 3.75
N ALA A 116 -15.80 -26.80 4.48
CA ALA A 116 -17.08 -26.10 4.49
C ALA A 116 -16.95 -24.67 5.01
N LEU A 117 -16.19 -24.46 6.09
CA LEU A 117 -15.88 -23.12 6.61
C LEU A 117 -15.19 -22.27 5.53
N ASN A 118 -14.17 -22.80 4.85
CA ASN A 118 -13.47 -22.09 3.78
C ASN A 118 -14.41 -21.76 2.61
N VAL A 119 -15.30 -22.65 2.19
CA VAL A 119 -16.30 -22.34 1.14
C VAL A 119 -17.23 -21.20 1.57
N VAL A 120 -17.70 -21.21 2.82
CA VAL A 120 -18.53 -20.13 3.37
C VAL A 120 -17.75 -18.82 3.41
N LEU A 121 -16.51 -18.83 3.87
CA LEU A 121 -15.65 -17.64 3.91
C LEU A 121 -15.37 -17.08 2.51
N ALA A 122 -15.17 -17.93 1.51
CA ALA A 122 -15.02 -17.51 0.12
C ALA A 122 -16.30 -16.82 -0.41
N ALA A 123 -17.48 -17.34 -0.08
CA ALA A 123 -18.75 -16.68 -0.43
C ALA A 123 -18.90 -15.33 0.29
N VAL A 124 -18.55 -15.25 1.58
CA VAL A 124 -18.57 -14.00 2.36
C VAL A 124 -17.59 -12.98 1.77
N LEU A 125 -16.39 -13.39 1.37
CA LEU A 125 -15.39 -12.56 0.70
C LEU A 125 -15.98 -11.89 -0.54
N VAL A 126 -16.60 -12.67 -1.43
CA VAL A 126 -17.26 -12.15 -2.64
C VAL A 126 -18.33 -11.12 -2.27
N VAL A 127 -19.18 -11.42 -1.27
CA VAL A 127 -20.23 -10.50 -0.82
C VAL A 127 -19.65 -9.20 -0.29
N ILE A 128 -18.59 -9.24 0.52
CA ILE A 128 -17.93 -8.06 1.09
C ILE A 128 -17.36 -7.18 -0.03
N LEU A 129 -16.62 -7.77 -0.97
CA LEU A 129 -15.98 -7.03 -2.05
C LEU A 129 -17.02 -6.43 -3.01
N VAL A 130 -18.01 -7.21 -3.45
CA VAL A 130 -19.08 -6.72 -4.34
C VAL A 130 -19.91 -5.62 -3.68
N ARG A 131 -20.29 -5.77 -2.40
CA ARG A 131 -21.00 -4.71 -1.66
C ARG A 131 -20.09 -3.51 -1.36
N GLY A 132 -18.78 -3.70 -1.38
CA GLY A 132 -17.74 -2.69 -1.19
C GLY A 132 -17.38 -1.91 -2.45
N SER A 133 -17.84 -2.34 -3.62
CA SER A 133 -17.57 -1.72 -4.92
C SER A 133 -18.16 -0.31 -5.05
N GLU A 134 -17.58 0.51 -5.92
CA GLU A 134 -18.10 1.84 -6.25
C GLU A 134 -19.20 1.82 -7.31
N ARG A 135 -19.11 0.93 -8.31
CA ARG A 135 -20.00 0.94 -9.48
C ARG A 135 -20.27 -0.43 -10.14
N ILE A 136 -19.95 -1.55 -9.48
CA ILE A 136 -20.19 -2.87 -10.05
C ILE A 136 -21.71 -3.13 -10.21
N HIS A 137 -22.15 -3.26 -11.46
CA HIS A 137 -23.48 -3.74 -11.81
C HIS A 137 -23.58 -5.27 -11.73
N LYS A 138 -24.79 -5.82 -11.67
CA LYS A 138 -25.06 -7.27 -11.49
C LYS A 138 -24.15 -8.21 -12.32
N ARG A 139 -23.92 -7.92 -13.60
CA ARG A 139 -23.05 -8.77 -14.46
C ARG A 139 -21.59 -8.80 -14.02
N ALA A 140 -21.03 -7.66 -13.61
CA ALA A 140 -19.65 -7.58 -13.16
C ALA A 140 -19.50 -8.28 -11.79
N ALA A 141 -20.53 -8.25 -10.93
CA ALA A 141 -20.53 -9.02 -9.69
C ALA A 141 -20.46 -10.54 -9.95
N ILE A 142 -21.21 -11.04 -10.95
CA ILE A 142 -21.18 -12.45 -11.35
C ILE A 142 -19.79 -12.82 -11.89
N VAL A 143 -19.20 -11.96 -12.74
CA VAL A 143 -17.86 -12.18 -13.29
C VAL A 143 -16.81 -12.19 -12.18
N SER A 144 -16.86 -11.24 -11.24
CA SER A 144 -15.97 -11.21 -10.08
C SER A 144 -16.12 -12.45 -9.22
N ALA A 145 -17.35 -12.90 -8.95
CA ALA A 145 -17.60 -14.13 -8.20
C ALA A 145 -17.01 -15.36 -8.91
N ALA A 146 -17.18 -15.46 -10.22
CA ALA A 146 -16.63 -16.55 -11.03
C ALA A 146 -15.09 -16.55 -11.04
N LEU A 147 -14.46 -15.39 -11.22
CA LEU A 147 -13.00 -15.27 -11.21
C LEU A 147 -12.41 -15.54 -9.82
N ILE A 148 -13.04 -15.05 -8.75
CA ILE A 148 -12.59 -15.30 -7.38
C ILE A 148 -12.75 -16.79 -7.05
N GLY A 149 -13.91 -17.40 -7.35
CA GLY A 149 -14.13 -18.82 -7.12
C GLY A 149 -13.18 -19.71 -7.95
N GLY A 150 -12.91 -19.32 -9.18
CA GLY A 150 -11.98 -20.02 -10.07
C GLY A 150 -10.50 -19.75 -9.81
N PHE A 151 -10.15 -18.98 -8.79
CA PHE A 151 -8.77 -18.59 -8.53
C PHE A 151 -7.99 -19.72 -7.83
N PHE A 152 -7.01 -20.29 -8.51
CA PHE A 152 -6.24 -21.44 -8.04
C PHE A 152 -5.71 -21.34 -6.58
N PRO A 153 -5.11 -20.24 -6.12
CA PRO A 153 -4.70 -20.10 -4.71
C PRO A 153 -5.83 -20.29 -3.68
N LEU A 154 -7.05 -19.82 -4.01
CA LEU A 154 -8.21 -20.03 -3.15
C LEU A 154 -8.64 -21.50 -3.14
N PHE A 155 -8.53 -22.17 -4.27
CA PHE A 155 -8.74 -23.61 -4.33
C PHE A 155 -7.76 -24.37 -3.44
N VAL A 156 -6.46 -24.07 -3.54
CA VAL A 156 -5.43 -24.70 -2.69
C VAL A 156 -5.73 -24.45 -1.20
N THR A 157 -6.26 -23.28 -0.85
CA THR A 157 -6.66 -22.98 0.54
C THR A 157 -7.74 -23.95 1.04
N VAL A 158 -8.75 -24.26 0.21
CA VAL A 158 -9.80 -25.23 0.55
C VAL A 158 -9.23 -26.64 0.60
N LEU A 159 -8.46 -27.03 -0.43
CA LEU A 159 -7.89 -28.37 -0.56
C LEU A 159 -6.93 -28.72 0.58
N GLN A 160 -6.06 -27.79 0.97
CA GLN A 160 -5.06 -27.98 2.02
C GLN A 160 -5.60 -27.66 3.43
N GLY A 161 -6.85 -27.19 3.56
CA GLY A 161 -7.42 -26.80 4.85
C GLY A 161 -6.69 -25.61 5.51
N GLN A 162 -6.17 -24.70 4.70
CA GLN A 162 -5.32 -23.58 5.13
C GLN A 162 -6.13 -22.42 5.74
N SER A 163 -5.42 -21.56 6.46
CA SER A 163 -5.97 -20.41 7.21
C SER A 163 -6.21 -19.13 6.40
N ASP A 164 -5.86 -19.10 5.11
CA ASP A 164 -5.78 -17.87 4.31
C ASP A 164 -7.11 -17.14 4.17
N LEU A 165 -8.23 -17.85 4.12
CA LEU A 165 -9.55 -17.24 4.09
C LEU A 165 -9.96 -16.60 5.42
N VAL A 166 -9.44 -17.10 6.55
CA VAL A 166 -9.58 -16.49 7.87
C VAL A 166 -8.82 -15.15 7.94
N VAL A 167 -7.75 -15.00 7.16
CA VAL A 167 -7.01 -13.73 6.98
C VAL A 167 -7.70 -12.82 5.97
N LEU A 168 -8.08 -13.37 4.81
CA LEU A 168 -8.53 -12.63 3.65
C LEU A 168 -9.91 -11.98 3.84
N VAL A 169 -10.84 -12.64 4.54
CA VAL A 169 -12.19 -12.09 4.80
C VAL A 169 -12.13 -10.83 5.67
N PRO A 170 -11.49 -10.83 6.85
CA PRO A 170 -11.27 -9.59 7.61
C PRO A 170 -10.46 -8.56 6.82
N LEU A 171 -9.44 -8.98 6.06
CA LEU A 171 -8.65 -8.04 5.27
C LEU A 171 -9.48 -7.35 4.16
N ALA A 172 -10.45 -8.05 3.56
CA ALA A 172 -11.39 -7.46 2.61
C ALA A 172 -12.35 -6.48 3.31
N ALA A 173 -12.80 -6.79 4.52
CA ALA A 173 -13.56 -5.86 5.34
C ALA A 173 -12.72 -4.62 5.71
N ALA A 174 -11.42 -4.80 6.01
CA ALA A 174 -10.49 -3.70 6.27
C ALA A 174 -10.29 -2.81 5.04
N TYR A 175 -10.07 -3.42 3.86
CA TYR A 175 -9.98 -2.73 2.58
C TYR A 175 -11.22 -1.87 2.31
N THR A 176 -12.42 -2.45 2.45
CA THR A 176 -13.67 -1.72 2.21
C THR A 176 -13.92 -0.61 3.24
N ALA A 177 -13.55 -0.83 4.50
CA ALA A 177 -13.62 0.20 5.55
C ALA A 177 -12.64 1.34 5.28
N TRP A 178 -11.41 1.03 4.87
CA TRP A 178 -10.39 2.00 4.49
C TRP A 178 -10.83 2.85 3.30
N ALA A 179 -11.32 2.21 2.23
CA ALA A 179 -11.84 2.88 1.05
C ALA A 179 -12.99 3.85 1.36
N ARG A 180 -13.79 3.54 2.38
CA ARG A 180 -14.92 4.37 2.86
C ARG A 180 -14.54 5.40 3.93
N GLY A 181 -13.26 5.54 4.27
CA GLY A 181 -12.80 6.46 5.31
C GLY A 181 -13.17 6.05 6.75
N ARG A 182 -13.65 4.82 6.97
CA ARG A 182 -13.98 4.27 8.31
C ARG A 182 -12.72 3.70 8.97
N LEU A 183 -11.75 4.57 9.23
CA LEU A 183 -10.37 4.20 9.60
C LEU A 183 -10.28 3.30 10.85
N GLY A 184 -11.09 3.55 11.88
CA GLY A 184 -11.09 2.70 13.09
C GLY A 184 -11.47 1.25 12.80
N TRP A 185 -12.49 1.04 11.97
CA TRP A 185 -12.90 -0.30 11.53
C TRP A 185 -11.86 -0.94 10.62
N ALA A 186 -11.19 -0.17 9.76
CA ALA A 186 -10.08 -0.67 8.96
C ALA A 186 -8.98 -1.25 9.86
N GLY A 187 -8.62 -0.54 10.93
CA GLY A 187 -7.70 -1.02 11.95
C GLY A 187 -8.13 -2.32 12.62
N ILE A 188 -9.36 -2.38 13.12
CA ILE A 188 -9.92 -3.57 13.79
C ILE A 188 -9.90 -4.78 12.86
N PHE A 189 -10.41 -4.64 11.64
CA PHE A 189 -10.45 -5.74 10.68
C PHE A 189 -9.05 -6.19 10.22
N THR A 190 -8.09 -5.28 10.06
CA THR A 190 -6.68 -5.66 9.84
C THR A 190 -6.11 -6.41 11.03
N GLY A 191 -6.47 -6.05 12.27
CA GLY A 191 -6.04 -6.77 13.47
C GLY A 191 -6.59 -8.20 13.51
N LEU A 192 -7.84 -8.39 13.09
CA LEU A 192 -8.47 -9.71 12.99
C LEU A 192 -7.81 -10.60 11.92
N ALA A 193 -7.11 -10.01 10.95
CA ALA A 193 -6.38 -10.72 9.91
C ALA A 193 -4.97 -11.22 10.36
N LEU A 194 -4.56 -11.01 11.62
CA LEU A 194 -3.21 -11.33 12.13
C LEU A 194 -2.90 -12.83 12.27
N ALA A 195 -3.68 -13.74 11.68
CA ALA A 195 -3.38 -15.17 11.75
C ALA A 195 -2.09 -15.50 11.00
N LYS A 196 -1.74 -14.69 9.99
CA LYS A 196 -0.46 -14.72 9.26
C LYS A 196 0.18 -13.31 9.23
N PRO A 197 0.85 -12.87 10.31
CA PRO A 197 1.33 -11.48 10.45
C PRO A 197 2.31 -11.06 9.34
N GLN A 198 3.10 -11.99 8.81
CA GLN A 198 4.04 -11.76 7.72
C GLN A 198 3.38 -11.28 6.42
N LEU A 199 2.10 -11.60 6.19
CA LEU A 199 1.38 -11.17 4.99
C LEU A 199 0.81 -9.74 5.09
N LEU A 200 0.92 -9.12 6.27
CA LEU A 200 0.31 -7.81 6.57
C LEU A 200 1.35 -6.71 6.80
N LEU A 201 2.64 -6.97 6.55
CA LEU A 201 3.76 -6.09 6.93
C LEU A 201 3.56 -4.61 6.58
N LEU A 202 3.08 -4.30 5.37
CA LEU A 202 2.94 -2.92 4.89
C LEU A 202 1.60 -2.27 5.24
N VAL A 203 0.60 -3.00 5.75
CA VAL A 203 -0.71 -2.41 6.09
C VAL A 203 -0.62 -1.51 7.33
N PRO A 204 0.03 -1.91 8.44
CA PRO A 204 0.31 -0.98 9.54
C PRO A 204 1.21 0.18 9.13
N VAL A 205 2.18 -0.04 8.23
CA VAL A 205 3.04 1.02 7.67
C VAL A 205 2.18 2.05 6.93
N LEU A 206 1.20 1.62 6.12
CA LEU A 206 0.23 2.50 5.49
C LEU A 206 -0.53 3.34 6.55
N PHE A 207 -0.99 2.73 7.65
CA PHE A 207 -1.71 3.47 8.69
C PHE A 207 -0.86 4.56 9.34
N VAL A 208 0.39 4.24 9.70
CA VAL A 208 1.32 5.18 10.35
C VAL A 208 1.74 6.28 9.38
N THR A 209 2.14 5.93 8.16
CA THR A 209 2.58 6.90 7.14
C THR A 209 1.46 7.86 6.74
N ARG A 210 0.21 7.40 6.74
CA ARG A 210 -0.97 8.25 6.51
C ARG A 210 -1.49 8.96 7.75
N ARG A 211 -0.81 8.83 8.90
CA ARG A 211 -1.24 9.39 10.19
C ARG A 211 -2.69 9.01 10.53
N ALA A 212 -3.11 7.82 10.12
CA ALA A 212 -4.44 7.28 10.34
C ALA A 212 -4.55 6.70 11.76
N TRP A 213 -4.39 7.57 12.78
CA TRP A 213 -4.28 7.15 14.18
C TRP A 213 -5.47 6.33 14.68
N ARG A 214 -6.67 6.55 14.13
CA ARG A 214 -7.85 5.72 14.43
C ARG A 214 -7.67 4.28 13.95
N ALA A 215 -7.07 4.08 12.77
CA ALA A 215 -6.73 2.75 12.27
C ALA A 215 -5.63 2.10 13.12
N VAL A 216 -4.60 2.87 13.48
CA VAL A 216 -3.52 2.38 14.38
C VAL A 216 -4.10 1.94 15.73
N ALA A 217 -4.99 2.75 16.33
CA ALA A 217 -5.62 2.41 17.61
C ALA A 217 -6.52 1.16 17.50
N GLY A 218 -7.34 1.06 16.45
CA GLY A 218 -8.18 -0.12 16.22
C GLY A 218 -7.35 -1.40 16.03
N PHE A 219 -6.25 -1.31 15.28
CA PHE A 219 -5.31 -2.40 15.07
C PHE A 219 -4.62 -2.83 16.36
N ALA A 220 -4.10 -1.86 17.13
CA ALA A 220 -3.43 -2.10 18.40
C ALA A 220 -4.37 -2.71 19.45
N ALA A 221 -5.64 -2.30 19.50
CA ALA A 221 -6.63 -2.86 20.41
C ALA A 221 -6.88 -4.35 20.17
N VAL A 222 -6.98 -4.77 18.91
CA VAL A 222 -7.15 -6.20 18.57
C VAL A 222 -5.89 -7.01 18.87
N ILE A 223 -4.69 -6.47 18.61
CA ILE A 223 -3.43 -7.10 19.01
C ILE A 223 -3.40 -7.34 20.51
N ALA A 224 -3.73 -6.32 21.31
CA ALA A 224 -3.74 -6.43 22.76
C ALA A 224 -4.74 -7.50 23.23
N ALA A 225 -5.95 -7.52 22.66
CA ALA A 225 -6.95 -8.54 22.96
C ALA A 225 -6.46 -9.97 22.63
N PHE A 226 -5.88 -10.17 21.44
CA PHE A 226 -5.32 -11.47 21.06
C PHE A 226 -4.12 -11.88 21.91
N ALA A 227 -3.29 -10.93 22.35
CA ALA A 227 -2.20 -11.21 23.27
C ALA A 227 -2.73 -11.69 24.63
N VAL A 228 -3.75 -11.01 25.18
CA VAL A 228 -4.41 -11.40 26.43
C VAL A 228 -5.04 -12.79 26.30
N VAL A 229 -5.81 -13.05 25.25
CA VAL A 229 -6.43 -14.35 24.98
C VAL A 229 -5.36 -15.45 24.82
N SER A 230 -4.27 -15.16 24.11
CA SER A 230 -3.16 -16.11 23.92
C SER A 230 -2.48 -16.46 25.25
N VAL A 231 -2.16 -15.45 26.08
CA VAL A 231 -1.53 -15.68 27.39
C VAL A 231 -2.48 -16.42 28.34
N ALA A 232 -3.77 -16.08 28.33
CA ALA A 232 -4.77 -16.75 29.15
C ALA A 232 -4.98 -18.22 28.75
N GLY A 233 -5.01 -18.52 27.44
CA GLY A 233 -5.26 -19.87 26.94
C GLY A 233 -4.03 -20.79 26.89
N PHE A 234 -2.82 -20.24 26.80
CA PHE A 234 -1.60 -21.01 26.53
C PHE A 234 -0.47 -20.76 27.54
N GLY A 235 -0.57 -19.69 28.34
CA GLY A 235 0.52 -19.22 29.17
C GLY A 235 1.55 -18.38 28.40
N ILE A 236 2.42 -17.69 29.13
CA ILE A 236 3.41 -16.77 28.55
C ILE A 236 4.52 -17.50 27.78
N GLY A 237 4.92 -18.71 28.21
CA GLY A 237 6.00 -19.49 27.61
C GLY A 237 5.77 -19.79 26.13
N PRO A 238 4.66 -20.45 25.76
CA PRO A 238 4.33 -20.73 24.35
C PRO A 238 4.18 -19.48 23.48
N VAL A 239 3.62 -18.39 24.02
CA VAL A 239 3.49 -17.12 23.31
C VAL A 239 4.86 -16.55 22.94
N VAL A 240 5.79 -16.49 23.92
CA VAL A 240 7.16 -16.03 23.69
C VAL A 240 7.91 -16.99 22.76
N GLY A 241 7.68 -18.30 22.91
CA GLY A 241 8.23 -19.34 22.03
C GLY A 241 7.85 -19.13 20.57
N TYR A 242 6.56 -18.86 20.31
CA TYR A 242 6.05 -18.54 18.97
C TYR A 242 6.73 -17.29 18.39
N VAL A 243 6.76 -16.17 19.13
CA VAL A 243 7.39 -14.93 18.65
C VAL A 243 8.87 -15.14 18.32
N ASN A 244 9.61 -15.85 19.18
CA ASN A 244 11.02 -16.16 18.96
C ASN A 244 11.24 -17.09 17.77
N ALA A 245 10.34 -18.04 17.55
CA ALA A 245 10.42 -18.93 16.40
C ALA A 245 10.13 -18.15 15.11
N VAL A 246 9.14 -17.24 15.10
CA VAL A 246 8.78 -16.44 13.91
C VAL A 246 9.95 -15.54 13.53
N GLY A 247 10.56 -14.88 14.52
CA GLY A 247 11.75 -14.05 14.30
C GLY A 247 12.94 -14.83 13.74
N ARG A 248 13.23 -16.01 14.31
CA ARG A 248 14.33 -16.87 13.79
C ARG A 248 14.03 -17.40 12.39
N TRP A 249 12.81 -17.81 12.12
CA TRP A 249 12.40 -18.27 10.80
C TRP A 249 12.49 -17.16 9.75
N ALA A 250 12.02 -15.95 10.08
CA ALA A 250 12.10 -14.78 9.19
C ALA A 250 13.54 -14.46 8.77
N ILE A 251 14.52 -14.63 9.67
CA ILE A 251 15.94 -14.34 9.43
C ILE A 251 16.66 -15.53 8.76
N GLY A 252 16.51 -16.74 9.31
CA GLY A 252 17.29 -17.91 8.93
C GLY A 252 16.72 -18.72 7.76
N GLY A 253 15.43 -18.57 7.45
CA GLY A 253 14.73 -19.37 6.45
C GLY A 253 14.53 -20.84 6.85
N SER A 254 14.80 -21.18 8.11
CA SER A 254 14.61 -22.51 8.66
C SER A 254 14.11 -22.42 10.10
N LEU A 255 13.25 -23.37 10.50
CA LEU A 255 12.85 -23.54 11.88
C LEU A 255 13.95 -24.34 12.62
N PRO A 256 14.23 -24.06 13.90
CA PRO A 256 15.18 -24.86 14.67
C PRO A 256 14.59 -26.26 14.89
N THR A 257 15.23 -27.28 14.33
CA THR A 257 14.63 -28.61 14.25
C THR A 257 15.08 -29.59 15.32
N ASN A 258 15.96 -29.21 16.26
CA ASN A 258 16.51 -30.10 17.30
C ASN A 258 16.91 -31.50 16.76
N GLY A 259 17.49 -31.57 15.55
CA GLY A 259 17.92 -32.83 14.92
C GLY A 259 16.84 -33.59 14.14
N GLN A 260 15.60 -33.08 14.03
CA GLN A 260 14.57 -33.63 13.15
C GLN A 260 14.67 -33.02 11.74
N ILE A 261 14.34 -33.79 10.70
CA ILE A 261 14.14 -33.24 9.35
C ILE A 261 12.75 -32.59 9.38
N VAL A 262 12.70 -31.27 9.22
CA VAL A 262 11.47 -30.49 9.14
C VAL A 262 11.40 -29.87 7.75
N TYR A 263 10.21 -29.87 7.16
CA TYR A 263 10.00 -29.24 5.86
C TYR A 263 10.21 -27.73 5.99
N THR A 264 11.35 -27.24 5.52
CA THR A 264 11.59 -25.81 5.36
C THR A 264 11.22 -25.46 3.94
N ASP A 265 9.95 -25.13 3.72
CA ASP A 265 9.50 -24.67 2.42
C ASP A 265 10.33 -23.44 2.03
N THR A 266 11.03 -23.55 0.91
CA THR A 266 11.77 -22.42 0.34
C THR A 266 10.74 -21.37 -0.08
N ALA A 267 11.12 -20.11 -0.17
CA ALA A 267 10.19 -19.02 -0.48
C ALA A 267 9.75 -19.02 -1.96
N VAL A 268 9.30 -20.18 -2.46
CA VAL A 268 9.19 -20.60 -3.87
C VAL A 268 8.50 -19.53 -4.74
N TYR A 269 7.46 -18.90 -4.21
CA TYR A 269 6.60 -17.97 -4.96
C TYR A 269 6.86 -16.48 -4.66
N SER A 270 7.93 -16.15 -3.93
CA SER A 270 8.29 -14.78 -3.55
C SER A 270 9.37 -14.16 -4.44
N LEU A 271 9.51 -12.83 -4.41
CA LEU A 271 10.63 -12.13 -5.05
C LEU A 271 11.99 -12.55 -4.45
N ARG A 272 12.00 -13.01 -3.20
CA ARG A 272 13.24 -13.46 -2.55
C ARG A 272 13.84 -14.68 -3.26
N ASN A 273 13.02 -15.68 -3.59
CA ASN A 273 13.49 -16.83 -4.37
C ASN A 273 13.99 -16.40 -5.76
N ILE A 274 13.34 -15.38 -6.34
CA ILE A 274 13.82 -14.73 -7.55
C ILE A 274 15.23 -14.18 -7.42
N LEU A 275 15.45 -13.39 -6.40
CA LEU A 275 16.74 -12.75 -6.18
C LEU A 275 17.81 -13.79 -5.81
N GLU A 276 17.47 -14.80 -5.00
CA GLU A 276 18.42 -15.83 -4.56
C GLU A 276 18.92 -16.75 -5.68
N ALA A 277 18.13 -17.00 -6.73
CA ALA A 277 18.56 -17.86 -7.83
C ALA A 277 19.39 -17.14 -8.91
N VAL A 278 19.42 -15.80 -8.92
CA VAL A 278 20.20 -15.02 -9.90
C VAL A 278 21.69 -15.07 -9.54
N PRO A 279 22.61 -15.12 -10.54
CA PRO A 279 24.05 -15.08 -10.26
C PRO A 279 24.45 -13.89 -9.37
N GLY A 280 25.09 -14.18 -8.23
CA GLY A 280 25.46 -13.16 -7.22
C GLY A 280 24.34 -12.79 -6.24
N GLY A 281 23.16 -13.41 -6.34
CA GLY A 281 21.95 -13.01 -5.63
C GLY A 281 21.67 -13.67 -4.27
N GLY A 282 22.64 -14.37 -3.68
CA GLY A 282 22.45 -15.19 -2.47
C GLY A 282 21.74 -14.52 -1.29
N LYS A 283 21.33 -15.31 -0.29
CA LYS A 283 20.41 -14.92 0.82
C LYS A 283 20.59 -13.51 1.39
N ALA A 284 21.84 -13.08 1.62
CA ALA A 284 22.12 -11.74 2.14
C ALA A 284 21.73 -10.62 1.17
N VAL A 285 22.05 -10.76 -0.12
CA VAL A 285 21.71 -9.79 -1.17
C VAL A 285 20.20 -9.74 -1.36
N GLY A 286 19.56 -10.91 -1.46
CA GLY A 286 18.09 -11.01 -1.54
C GLY A 286 17.40 -10.29 -0.39
N LEU A 287 17.87 -10.48 0.85
CA LEU A 287 17.32 -9.83 2.03
C LEU A 287 17.52 -8.30 2.02
N VAL A 288 18.70 -7.81 1.64
CA VAL A 288 18.98 -6.37 1.55
C VAL A 288 18.08 -5.70 0.51
N VAL A 289 17.96 -6.30 -0.69
CA VAL A 289 17.08 -5.79 -1.75
C VAL A 289 15.62 -5.77 -1.28
N LEU A 290 15.18 -6.82 -0.57
CA LEU A 290 13.83 -6.89 -0.01
C LEU A 290 13.54 -5.74 0.97
N ILE A 291 14.49 -5.47 1.88
CA ILE A 291 14.39 -4.37 2.85
C ILE A 291 14.33 -3.02 2.13
N LEU A 292 15.17 -2.80 1.12
CA LEU A 292 15.17 -1.57 0.33
C LEU A 292 13.84 -1.38 -0.43
N LEU A 293 13.29 -2.45 -1.01
CA LEU A 293 11.99 -2.41 -1.69
C LEU A 293 10.85 -2.17 -0.71
N LEU A 294 10.86 -2.80 0.47
CA LEU A 294 9.89 -2.54 1.53
C LEU A 294 9.94 -1.08 1.97
N ALA A 295 11.13 -0.52 2.14
CA ALA A 295 11.32 0.90 2.47
C ALA A 295 10.83 1.82 1.35
N LEU A 296 11.13 1.50 0.08
CA LEU A 296 10.69 2.26 -1.09
C LEU A 296 9.16 2.25 -1.23
N VAL A 297 8.54 1.09 -1.06
CA VAL A 297 7.08 0.97 -1.07
C VAL A 297 6.49 1.73 0.12
N GLY A 298 7.05 1.59 1.32
CA GLY A 298 6.63 2.36 2.50
C GLY A 298 6.69 3.88 2.27
N LEU A 299 7.77 4.36 1.64
CA LEU A 299 7.90 5.76 1.22
C LEU A 299 6.84 6.14 0.18
N SER A 300 6.60 5.29 -0.83
CA SER A 300 5.55 5.50 -1.84
C SER A 300 4.14 5.56 -1.22
N LEU A 301 3.91 4.85 -0.12
CA LEU A 301 2.64 4.87 0.62
C LEU A 301 2.47 6.16 1.42
N SER A 302 3.58 6.79 1.83
CA SER A 302 3.59 8.10 2.51
C SER A 302 3.29 9.28 1.59
N TRP A 303 3.59 9.16 0.28
CA TRP A 303 3.17 10.14 -0.72
C TRP A 303 1.65 10.18 -0.83
N ARG A 304 1.10 11.32 -1.30
CA ARG A 304 -0.35 11.56 -1.41
C ARG A 304 -0.91 11.28 -2.81
N PRO A 305 -1.22 10.02 -3.18
CA PRO A 305 -2.14 9.78 -4.27
C PRO A 305 -3.58 9.79 -3.79
N ASP A 306 -4.40 9.98 -4.79
CA ASP A 306 -5.81 10.31 -4.92
C ASP A 306 -6.77 9.12 -4.67
N LYS A 307 -6.27 7.88 -4.57
CA LYS A 307 -7.09 6.65 -4.56
C LYS A 307 -6.83 5.75 -3.34
N PRO A 308 -7.62 5.87 -2.25
CA PRO A 308 -7.47 5.06 -1.03
C PRO A 308 -7.49 3.54 -1.27
N ARG A 309 -8.26 3.08 -2.28
CA ARG A 309 -8.32 1.67 -2.69
C ARG A 309 -6.98 1.14 -3.19
N LEU A 310 -6.26 1.93 -4.00
CA LEU A 310 -4.95 1.54 -4.52
C LEU A 310 -3.87 1.56 -3.44
N ASP A 311 -3.99 2.46 -2.45
CA ASP A 311 -3.06 2.50 -1.31
C ASP A 311 -3.08 1.19 -0.53
N PHE A 312 -4.28 0.73 -0.17
CA PHE A 312 -4.46 -0.51 0.59
C PHE A 312 -4.13 -1.74 -0.26
N ALA A 313 -4.53 -1.74 -1.54
CA ALA A 313 -4.17 -2.79 -2.49
C ALA A 313 -2.65 -2.92 -2.69
N LEU A 314 -1.92 -1.80 -2.78
CA LEU A 314 -0.46 -1.83 -2.88
C LEU A 314 0.16 -2.40 -1.62
N ALA A 315 -0.31 -2.00 -0.44
CA ALA A 315 0.20 -2.55 0.82
C ALA A 315 0.06 -4.07 0.88
N ILE A 316 -1.05 -4.64 0.40
CA ILE A 316 -1.23 -6.10 0.33
C ILE A 316 -0.33 -6.72 -0.74
N ALA A 317 -0.40 -6.24 -1.98
CA ALA A 317 0.33 -6.83 -3.10
C ALA A 317 1.85 -6.81 -2.85
N ALA A 318 2.38 -5.69 -2.33
CA ALA A 318 3.78 -5.57 -1.99
C ALA A 318 4.15 -6.39 -0.74
N SER A 319 3.27 -6.54 0.26
CA SER A 319 3.56 -7.42 1.41
C SER A 319 3.69 -8.88 0.97
N LEU A 320 2.90 -9.31 -0.02
CA LEU A 320 3.00 -10.65 -0.60
C LEU A 320 4.30 -10.81 -1.39
N VAL A 321 4.50 -9.96 -2.41
CA VAL A 321 5.68 -10.01 -3.29
C VAL A 321 6.98 -9.94 -2.51
N LEU A 322 7.02 -9.11 -1.47
CA LEU A 322 8.19 -8.87 -0.63
C LEU A 322 8.20 -9.73 0.64
N SER A 323 7.31 -10.72 0.76
CA SER A 323 7.33 -11.63 1.90
C SER A 323 8.57 -12.53 1.82
N PRO A 324 9.32 -12.70 2.93
CA PRO A 324 10.48 -13.60 2.94
C PRO A 324 10.10 -15.07 2.80
N HIS A 325 8.83 -15.42 2.97
CA HIS A 325 8.26 -16.76 2.83
C HIS A 325 6.84 -16.66 2.27
N GLN A 326 6.56 -17.42 1.23
CA GLN A 326 5.27 -17.36 0.56
C GLN A 326 4.97 -18.67 -0.14
N ASN A 327 3.81 -19.22 0.19
CA ASN A 327 3.25 -20.41 -0.43
C ASN A 327 2.20 -20.03 -1.47
N VAL A 328 1.83 -21.00 -2.31
CA VAL A 328 0.89 -20.77 -3.40
C VAL A 328 -0.50 -20.34 -2.91
N HIS A 329 -0.94 -20.84 -1.75
CA HIS A 329 -2.21 -20.46 -1.14
C HIS A 329 -2.19 -19.02 -0.61
N ASP A 330 -1.04 -18.49 -0.18
CA ASP A 330 -0.92 -17.10 0.31
C ASP A 330 -1.21 -16.08 -0.80
N LEU A 331 -1.02 -16.46 -2.07
CA LEU A 331 -1.40 -15.64 -3.23
C LEU A 331 -2.90 -15.37 -3.32
N ALA A 332 -3.74 -16.10 -2.56
CA ALA A 332 -5.17 -15.80 -2.43
C ALA A 332 -5.43 -14.34 -2.03
N LEU A 333 -4.52 -13.72 -1.28
CA LEU A 333 -4.63 -12.33 -0.87
C LEU A 333 -4.57 -11.34 -2.06
N LEU A 334 -4.06 -11.74 -3.22
CA LEU A 334 -4.10 -10.94 -4.46
C LEU A 334 -5.52 -10.70 -4.98
N VAL A 335 -6.53 -11.41 -4.46
CA VAL A 335 -7.95 -11.12 -4.74
C VAL A 335 -8.29 -9.66 -4.43
N ILE A 336 -7.77 -9.09 -3.33
CA ILE A 336 -8.07 -7.69 -2.98
C ILE A 336 -7.42 -6.70 -3.98
N PRO A 337 -6.11 -6.76 -4.26
CA PRO A 337 -5.48 -5.94 -5.30
C PRO A 337 -6.11 -6.10 -6.68
N GLY A 338 -6.36 -7.34 -7.11
CA GLY A 338 -7.00 -7.63 -8.39
C GLY A 338 -8.41 -7.04 -8.48
N PHE A 339 -9.20 -7.20 -7.42
CA PHE A 339 -10.51 -6.58 -7.30
C PHE A 339 -10.44 -5.06 -7.32
N ALA A 340 -9.50 -4.44 -6.60
CA ALA A 340 -9.35 -2.99 -6.57
C ALA A 340 -9.04 -2.40 -7.96
N ILE A 341 -8.15 -3.05 -8.72
CA ILE A 341 -7.85 -2.67 -10.11
C ILE A 341 -9.11 -2.82 -10.97
N ALA A 342 -9.79 -3.98 -10.90
CA ALA A 342 -10.99 -4.22 -11.69
C ALA A 342 -12.11 -3.21 -11.37
N ASP A 343 -12.38 -2.95 -10.09
CA ASP A 343 -13.40 -2.02 -9.61
C ASP A 343 -13.15 -0.59 -10.10
N LEU A 344 -11.90 -0.12 -10.00
CA LEU A 344 -11.52 1.21 -10.47
C LEU A 344 -11.49 1.31 -12.00
N ALA A 345 -11.09 0.25 -12.71
CA ALA A 345 -11.12 0.19 -14.17
C ALA A 345 -12.57 0.31 -14.69
N LEU A 346 -13.48 -0.47 -14.09
CA LEU A 346 -14.92 -0.45 -14.42
C LEU A 346 -15.59 0.86 -14.02
N SER A 347 -15.10 1.51 -12.97
CA SER A 347 -15.60 2.82 -12.52
C SER A 347 -15.06 3.99 -13.34
N GLY A 348 -14.13 3.74 -14.27
CA GLY A 348 -13.53 4.77 -15.13
C GLY A 348 -12.53 5.67 -14.39
N GLN A 349 -11.95 5.19 -13.28
CA GLN A 349 -11.06 5.97 -12.43
C GLN A 349 -9.58 5.69 -12.67
N LEU A 350 -9.24 4.64 -13.41
CA LEU A 350 -7.85 4.36 -13.77
C LEU A 350 -7.43 5.18 -15.01
N ARG A 351 -6.17 5.64 -15.01
CA ARG A 351 -5.53 6.33 -16.14
C ARG A 351 -5.27 5.37 -17.29
N TRP A 352 -4.82 4.16 -16.98
CA TRP A 352 -4.49 3.14 -17.98
C TRP A 352 -5.37 1.87 -17.87
N PRO A 353 -6.69 1.97 -18.07
CA PRO A 353 -7.63 0.86 -17.85
C PRO A 353 -7.37 -0.34 -18.78
N ARG A 354 -6.83 -0.12 -19.98
CA ARG A 354 -6.45 -1.19 -20.91
C ARG A 354 -5.23 -1.97 -20.42
N VAL A 355 -4.26 -1.27 -19.83
CA VAL A 355 -3.07 -1.89 -19.23
C VAL A 355 -3.48 -2.65 -17.97
N ALA A 356 -4.36 -2.08 -17.14
CA ALA A 356 -4.97 -2.79 -16.02
C ALA A 356 -5.61 -4.12 -16.45
N ALA A 357 -6.45 -4.10 -17.48
CA ALA A 357 -7.11 -5.31 -17.98
C ALA A 357 -6.09 -6.36 -18.46
N LEU A 358 -5.05 -5.93 -19.20
CA LEU A 358 -3.98 -6.82 -19.66
C LEU A 358 -3.21 -7.43 -18.47
N VAL A 359 -2.82 -6.62 -17.49
CA VAL A 359 -2.13 -7.07 -16.27
C VAL A 359 -2.98 -8.07 -15.50
N LEU A 360 -4.28 -7.80 -15.33
CA LEU A 360 -5.19 -8.73 -14.64
C LEU A 360 -5.31 -10.07 -15.36
N VAL A 361 -5.45 -10.06 -16.70
CA VAL A 361 -5.56 -11.29 -17.49
C VAL A 361 -4.27 -12.10 -17.42
N LEU A 362 -3.12 -11.46 -17.64
CA LEU A 362 -1.83 -12.15 -17.63
C LEU A 362 -1.48 -12.66 -16.23
N ALA A 363 -1.71 -11.86 -15.17
CA ALA A 363 -1.45 -12.29 -13.80
C ALA A 363 -2.39 -13.43 -13.39
N TYR A 364 -3.68 -13.35 -13.74
CA TYR A 364 -4.63 -14.43 -13.46
C TYR A 364 -4.22 -15.73 -14.16
N ALA A 365 -3.83 -15.66 -15.45
CA ALA A 365 -3.37 -16.82 -16.20
C ALA A 365 -2.07 -17.40 -15.61
N ALA A 366 -1.07 -16.55 -15.32
CA ALA A 366 0.20 -16.97 -14.76
C ALA A 366 0.04 -17.67 -13.40
N ILE A 367 -0.81 -17.14 -12.52
CA ILE A 367 -1.06 -17.73 -11.20
C ILE A 367 -1.87 -19.03 -11.32
N ASN A 368 -2.92 -19.08 -12.14
CA ASN A 368 -3.74 -20.29 -12.29
C ASN A 368 -3.01 -21.44 -13.01
N LEU A 369 -2.10 -21.12 -13.91
CA LEU A 369 -1.31 -22.10 -14.67
C LEU A 369 0.07 -22.34 -14.05
N THR A 370 0.31 -21.90 -12.80
CA THR A 370 1.64 -22.00 -12.19
C THR A 370 2.15 -23.44 -12.07
N LEU A 371 1.24 -24.42 -11.92
CA LEU A 371 1.61 -25.85 -11.92
C LEU A 371 2.02 -26.37 -13.31
N ALA A 372 1.56 -25.73 -14.39
CA ALA A 372 1.81 -26.15 -15.77
C ALA A 372 2.94 -25.36 -16.46
N LEU A 373 3.20 -24.13 -16.00
CA LEU A 373 4.24 -23.26 -16.54
C LEU A 373 5.52 -23.43 -15.73
N ASP A 374 5.58 -22.74 -14.60
CA ASP A 374 6.64 -22.78 -13.61
C ASP A 374 6.14 -22.06 -12.33
N LEU A 375 6.69 -22.41 -11.18
CA LEU A 375 6.50 -21.76 -9.89
C LEU A 375 6.80 -20.26 -9.94
N TRP A 376 7.76 -19.84 -10.78
CA TRP A 376 8.12 -18.44 -11.00
C TRP A 376 7.00 -17.59 -11.62
N SER A 377 6.11 -18.22 -12.39
CA SER A 377 5.03 -17.50 -13.10
C SER A 377 4.07 -16.79 -12.16
N ALA A 378 3.75 -17.39 -11.01
CA ALA A 378 2.88 -16.79 -10.02
C ALA A 378 3.52 -15.55 -9.35
N ALA A 379 4.84 -15.61 -9.08
CA ALA A 379 5.61 -14.48 -8.56
C ALA A 379 5.63 -13.31 -9.55
N VAL A 380 5.84 -13.59 -10.85
CA VAL A 380 5.77 -12.57 -11.92
C VAL A 380 4.37 -11.96 -12.02
N GLY A 381 3.30 -12.75 -11.91
CA GLY A 381 1.94 -12.25 -11.88
C GLY A 381 1.67 -11.29 -10.71
N ALA A 382 2.13 -11.67 -9.50
CA ALA A 382 2.03 -10.83 -8.31
C ALA A 382 2.82 -9.51 -8.46
N LEU A 383 4.05 -9.59 -8.99
CA LEU A 383 4.91 -8.45 -9.30
C LEU A 383 4.26 -7.50 -10.30
N ALA A 384 3.65 -8.02 -11.37
CA ALA A 384 2.97 -7.21 -12.38
C ALA A 384 1.80 -6.41 -11.78
N ILE A 385 1.01 -7.02 -10.89
CA ILE A 385 -0.07 -6.34 -10.15
C ILE A 385 0.52 -5.21 -9.28
N ALA A 386 1.54 -5.51 -8.46
CA ALA A 386 2.16 -4.52 -7.59
C ALA A 386 2.80 -3.36 -8.37
N ALA A 387 3.49 -3.66 -9.48
CA ALA A 387 4.12 -2.70 -10.37
C ALA A 387 3.09 -1.80 -11.06
N TYR A 388 1.99 -2.37 -11.57
CA TYR A 388 0.90 -1.60 -12.15
C TYR A 388 0.28 -0.63 -11.14
N ILE A 389 -0.05 -1.11 -9.93
CA ILE A 389 -0.61 -0.25 -8.88
C ILE A 389 0.37 0.88 -8.51
N THR A 390 1.66 0.56 -8.43
CA THR A 390 2.70 1.56 -8.13
C THR A 390 2.76 2.62 -9.23
N ALA A 391 2.82 2.21 -10.50
CA ALA A 391 2.88 3.13 -11.63
C ALA A 391 1.62 4.01 -11.71
N GLU A 392 0.43 3.42 -11.57
CA GLU A 392 -0.85 4.14 -11.56
C GLU A 392 -0.94 5.15 -10.40
N ARG A 393 -0.41 4.81 -9.21
CA ARG A 393 -0.31 5.74 -8.06
C ARG A 393 0.72 6.85 -8.27
N MET A 394 1.84 6.57 -8.93
CA MET A 394 2.91 7.56 -9.18
C MET A 394 2.60 8.49 -10.34
N ALA A 395 1.71 8.09 -11.25
CA ALA A 395 1.31 8.88 -12.41
C ALA A 395 0.50 10.14 -12.06
N VAL A 396 0.24 10.43 -10.78
CA VAL A 396 -0.50 11.61 -10.30
C VAL A 396 0.28 12.89 -10.57
N ARG A 397 0.17 13.40 -11.80
CA ARG A 397 0.14 14.85 -12.08
C ARG A 397 -1.33 15.28 -12.08
N PRO A 398 -1.68 16.46 -11.52
CA PRO A 398 -2.99 17.05 -11.83
C PRO A 398 -3.13 17.13 -13.35
N ASP A 399 -4.32 16.83 -13.87
CA ASP A 399 -4.60 17.00 -15.29
C ASP A 399 -4.11 18.41 -15.69
N PRO A 400 -3.29 18.56 -16.74
CA PRO A 400 -2.90 19.87 -17.19
C PRO A 400 -4.19 20.64 -17.48
N ILE A 401 -4.42 21.71 -16.72
CA ILE A 401 -5.39 22.73 -17.11
C ILE A 401 -5.03 23.08 -18.55
N PRO A 402 -5.97 23.09 -19.52
CA PRO A 402 -5.66 23.45 -20.89
C PRO A 402 -4.98 24.83 -20.90
N LEU A 403 -3.66 24.86 -21.03
CA LEU A 403 -2.82 26.07 -20.96
C LEU A 403 -3.14 27.04 -22.12
N GLY A 404 -3.88 26.58 -23.13
CA GLY A 404 -4.16 27.32 -24.35
C GLY A 404 -5.19 28.44 -24.23
N GLU A 405 -5.91 28.58 -23.10
CA GLU A 405 -7.01 29.54 -22.98
C GLU A 405 -6.83 30.62 -21.89
N LEU A 406 -5.78 30.57 -21.08
CA LEU A 406 -5.51 31.58 -20.04
C LEU A 406 -4.66 32.73 -20.58
N ARG A 407 -5.16 33.45 -21.58
CA ARG A 407 -4.64 34.80 -21.86
C ARG A 407 -5.43 35.78 -21.02
N TRP A 408 -4.73 36.52 -20.14
CA TRP A 408 -5.34 37.61 -19.40
C TRP A 408 -5.91 38.63 -20.40
N SER A 409 -7.24 38.74 -20.44
CA SER A 409 -7.97 39.62 -21.39
C SER A 409 -8.61 40.84 -20.71
N GLY A 410 -8.31 41.05 -19.42
CA GLY A 410 -8.83 42.14 -18.60
C GLY A 410 -7.92 43.38 -18.55
N PRO A 411 -8.33 44.45 -17.85
CA PRO A 411 -7.45 45.56 -17.48
C PRO A 411 -6.26 45.06 -16.66
N ARG A 412 -5.25 45.90 -16.40
CA ARG A 412 -4.05 45.49 -15.64
C ARG A 412 -4.41 44.62 -14.41
N PRO A 413 -3.86 43.39 -14.29
CA PRO A 413 -4.27 42.46 -13.24
C PRO A 413 -3.88 42.98 -11.86
N ARG A 414 -4.69 42.62 -10.87
CA ARG A 414 -4.49 43.02 -9.49
C ARG A 414 -3.35 42.19 -8.88
N ARG A 415 -2.27 42.86 -8.52
CA ARG A 415 -1.04 42.28 -7.98
C ARG A 415 -1.04 42.40 -6.46
N VAL A 416 -1.00 41.27 -5.77
CA VAL A 416 -0.83 41.22 -4.31
C VAL A 416 0.54 40.66 -4.00
N ILE A 417 1.40 41.48 -3.39
CA ILE A 417 2.68 41.03 -2.87
C ILE A 417 2.46 40.46 -1.48
N VAL A 418 2.94 39.24 -1.25
CA VAL A 418 2.88 38.58 0.05
C VAL A 418 4.28 38.41 0.62
N LEU A 419 4.45 38.76 1.89
CA LEU A 419 5.69 38.74 2.64
C LEU A 419 5.60 37.70 3.77
N PRO A 420 6.01 36.44 3.56
CA PRO A 420 6.09 35.45 4.63
C PRO A 420 7.24 35.84 5.57
N ALA A 421 6.91 36.32 6.77
CA ALA A 421 7.88 36.89 7.70
C ALA A 421 8.11 36.00 8.93
N TYR A 422 9.38 35.89 9.33
CA TYR A 422 9.78 35.42 10.65
C TYR A 422 11.09 36.11 11.03
N ARG A 423 11.04 37.00 12.03
CA ARG A 423 12.17 37.83 12.48
C ARG A 423 12.81 38.70 11.38
N ALA A 424 11.98 39.43 10.64
CA ALA A 424 12.37 40.23 9.49
C ALA A 424 12.49 41.74 9.79
N ALA A 425 12.45 42.16 11.06
CA ALA A 425 12.38 43.58 11.42
C ALA A 425 13.51 44.45 10.85
N LYS A 426 14.71 43.87 10.66
CA LYS A 426 15.90 44.59 10.21
C LYS A 426 15.91 44.92 8.72
N THR A 427 15.30 44.06 7.91
CA THR A 427 15.37 44.10 6.44
C THR A 427 14.06 44.56 5.81
N LEU A 428 12.95 44.49 6.55
CA LEU A 428 11.62 44.77 6.02
C LEU A 428 11.47 46.17 5.42
N VAL A 429 12.04 47.20 6.04
CA VAL A 429 11.93 48.60 5.56
C VAL A 429 12.60 48.76 4.19
N GLU A 430 13.81 48.23 4.05
CA GLU A 430 14.58 48.27 2.81
C GLU A 430 13.88 47.48 1.71
N VAL A 431 13.51 46.22 1.98
CA VAL A 431 12.83 45.35 1.00
C VAL A 431 11.52 45.96 0.51
N VAL A 432 10.73 46.57 1.40
CA VAL A 432 9.48 47.23 1.00
C VAL A 432 9.75 48.51 0.22
N GLY A 433 10.80 49.26 0.58
CA GLY A 433 11.24 50.46 -0.14
C GLY A 433 11.74 50.18 -1.56
N ASP A 434 12.34 49.01 -1.79
CA ASP A 434 12.86 48.59 -3.08
C ASP A 434 11.79 48.07 -4.06
N ILE A 435 10.55 47.86 -3.59
CA ILE A 435 9.43 47.47 -4.46
C ILE A 435 9.13 48.64 -5.40
N PRO A 436 9.22 48.47 -6.74
CA PRO A 436 9.02 49.59 -7.65
C PRO A 436 7.60 50.15 -7.55
N ALA A 437 7.48 51.48 -7.65
CA ALA A 437 6.22 52.18 -7.51
C ALA A 437 5.17 51.65 -8.49
N GLY A 438 3.94 51.47 -7.99
CA GLY A 438 2.82 50.97 -8.78
C GLY A 438 2.96 49.51 -9.23
N GLN A 439 3.82 48.69 -8.60
CA GLN A 439 3.89 47.24 -8.88
C GLN A 439 3.04 46.38 -7.92
N ALA A 440 2.51 46.97 -6.85
CA ALA A 440 1.68 46.30 -5.85
C ALA A 440 0.38 47.07 -5.61
N ASP A 441 -0.76 46.40 -5.78
CA ASP A 441 -2.06 46.95 -5.37
C ASP A 441 -2.25 46.78 -3.85
N ARG A 442 -1.71 45.69 -3.30
CA ARG A 442 -1.66 45.40 -1.87
C ARG A 442 -0.36 44.70 -1.51
N ILE A 443 0.10 44.94 -0.29
CA ILE A 443 1.24 44.24 0.31
C ILE A 443 0.76 43.62 1.63
N LEU A 444 0.78 42.30 1.69
CA LEU A 444 0.37 41.51 2.85
C LEU A 444 1.56 40.84 3.50
N LEU A 445 1.87 41.23 4.73
CA LEU A 445 2.83 40.54 5.57
C LEU A 445 2.14 39.50 6.45
N VAL A 446 2.62 38.27 6.39
CA VAL A 446 2.16 37.19 7.27
C VAL A 446 3.29 36.83 8.23
N ASP A 447 3.15 37.20 9.49
CA ASP A 447 4.13 36.97 10.55
C ASP A 447 3.94 35.59 11.20
N ASP A 448 4.97 34.76 11.21
CA ASP A 448 4.94 33.40 11.77
C ASP A 448 5.30 33.36 13.27
N ALA A 449 4.63 34.22 14.04
CA ALA A 449 4.85 34.43 15.47
C ALA A 449 6.27 34.90 15.82
N SER A 450 6.72 35.98 15.17
CA SER A 450 7.99 36.62 15.50
C SER A 450 7.98 37.22 16.91
N LYS A 451 9.16 37.21 17.54
CA LYS A 451 9.41 37.80 18.87
C LYS A 451 10.09 39.17 18.80
N ASP A 452 10.46 39.62 17.60
CA ASP A 452 11.09 40.92 17.38
C ASP A 452 10.05 41.95 16.90
N ALA A 453 10.54 43.12 16.46
CA ALA A 453 9.72 44.24 16.02
C ALA A 453 9.07 44.06 14.62
N THR A 454 9.08 42.86 14.02
CA THR A 454 8.62 42.65 12.63
C THR A 454 7.20 43.17 12.41
N VAL A 455 6.27 42.83 13.30
CA VAL A 455 4.87 43.25 13.21
C VAL A 455 4.72 44.76 13.38
N SER A 456 5.41 45.37 14.36
CA SER A 456 5.35 46.81 14.57
C SER A 456 5.92 47.61 13.41
N VAL A 457 7.02 47.13 12.80
CA VAL A 457 7.61 47.75 11.60
C VAL A 457 6.64 47.63 10.42
N ALA A 458 6.04 46.45 10.21
CA ALA A 458 5.05 46.25 9.15
C ALA A 458 3.82 47.18 9.30
N THR A 459 3.33 47.35 10.53
CA THR A 459 2.22 48.28 10.81
C THR A 459 2.62 49.74 10.59
N ALA A 460 3.85 50.14 10.96
CA ALA A 460 4.36 51.49 10.72
C ALA A 460 4.49 51.81 9.21
N LEU A 461 4.83 50.79 8.41
CA LEU A 461 4.84 50.86 6.94
C LEU A 461 3.44 50.79 6.30
N ARG A 462 2.37 50.70 7.12
CA ARG A 462 0.97 50.60 6.69
C ARG A 462 0.67 49.40 5.78
N LEU A 463 1.34 48.27 6.02
CA LEU A 463 1.08 47.02 5.32
C LEU A 463 -0.17 46.32 5.89
N ASP A 464 -0.79 45.45 5.10
CA ASP A 464 -1.71 44.46 5.65
C ASP A 464 -0.92 43.44 6.47
N VAL A 465 -1.35 43.13 7.69
CA VAL A 465 -0.61 42.23 8.58
C VAL A 465 -1.50 41.13 9.13
N ILE A 466 -1.03 39.89 9.01
CA ILE A 466 -1.61 38.72 9.69
C ILE A 466 -0.54 38.13 10.59
N LYS A 467 -0.84 38.03 11.89
CA LYS A 467 0.06 37.38 12.85
C LYS A 467 -0.47 36.00 13.25
N HIS A 468 0.33 34.97 13.05
CA HIS A 468 0.02 33.64 13.57
C HIS A 468 0.17 33.57 15.11
N GLN A 469 -0.68 32.78 15.76
CA GLN A 469 -0.59 32.55 17.21
C GLN A 469 0.63 31.71 17.61
N ARG A 470 1.13 30.87 16.71
CA ARG A 470 2.33 30.04 16.87
C ARG A 470 3.02 29.89 15.54
N ASN A 471 4.32 29.59 15.55
CA ASN A 471 5.08 29.31 14.34
C ASN A 471 4.53 28.06 13.64
N LEU A 472 4.06 28.21 12.39
CA LEU A 472 3.54 27.14 11.55
C LEU A 472 4.57 26.62 10.53
N GLY A 473 5.75 27.23 10.51
CA GLY A 473 6.80 26.99 9.55
C GLY A 473 6.52 27.64 8.20
N TYR A 474 7.55 27.69 7.35
CA TYR A 474 7.50 28.38 6.04
C TYR A 474 6.33 27.93 5.15
N GLY A 475 6.06 26.62 5.07
CA GLY A 475 4.95 26.09 4.28
C GLY A 475 3.57 26.39 4.88
N GLY A 476 3.46 26.52 6.20
CA GLY A 476 2.23 26.95 6.87
C GLY A 476 1.94 28.42 6.61
N ASN A 477 2.98 29.26 6.69
CA ASN A 477 2.92 30.68 6.38
C ASN A 477 2.49 30.96 4.93
N GLN A 478 3.14 30.35 3.94
CA GLN A 478 2.78 30.51 2.53
C GLN A 478 1.31 30.18 2.24
N LYS A 479 0.74 29.14 2.86
CA LYS A 479 -0.69 28.80 2.69
C LYS A 479 -1.60 29.92 3.16
N THR A 480 -1.24 30.60 4.25
CA THR A 480 -1.96 31.78 4.72
C THR A 480 -1.80 32.92 3.71
N CYS A 481 -0.57 33.20 3.24
CA CYS A 481 -0.31 34.20 2.20
C CYS A 481 -1.21 34.01 0.97
N TYR A 482 -1.18 32.83 0.35
CA TYR A 482 -1.97 32.54 -0.85
C TYR A 482 -3.48 32.66 -0.59
N ARG A 483 -3.97 32.10 0.51
CA ARG A 483 -5.41 32.15 0.84
C ARG A 483 -5.90 33.59 0.97
N HIS A 484 -5.14 34.43 1.66
CA HIS A 484 -5.53 35.82 1.88
C HIS A 484 -5.31 36.70 0.66
N ALA A 485 -4.27 36.47 -0.13
CA ALA A 485 -4.10 37.15 -1.41
C ALA A 485 -5.27 36.86 -2.37
N LEU A 486 -5.69 35.59 -2.48
CA LEU A 486 -6.88 35.22 -3.25
C LEU A 486 -8.16 35.86 -2.69
N ALA A 487 -8.32 35.90 -1.36
CA ALA A 487 -9.45 36.58 -0.73
C ALA A 487 -9.46 38.11 -0.96
N MET A 488 -8.29 38.72 -1.21
CA MET A 488 -8.15 40.11 -1.63
C MET A 488 -8.43 40.32 -3.13
N GLY A 489 -8.75 39.25 -3.87
CA GLY A 489 -8.99 39.29 -5.31
C GLY A 489 -7.71 39.44 -6.13
N ALA A 490 -6.60 38.86 -5.67
CA ALA A 490 -5.36 38.85 -6.44
C ALA A 490 -5.53 38.04 -7.74
N ASP A 491 -5.18 38.65 -8.86
CA ASP A 491 -5.01 37.98 -10.15
C ASP A 491 -3.57 37.45 -10.27
N VAL A 492 -2.60 38.20 -9.72
CA VAL A 492 -1.19 37.81 -9.64
C VAL A 492 -0.73 37.90 -8.18
N VAL A 493 -0.19 36.79 -7.66
CA VAL A 493 0.39 36.74 -6.31
C VAL A 493 1.91 36.72 -6.42
N VAL A 494 2.57 37.72 -5.85
CA VAL A 494 4.03 37.82 -5.82
C VAL A 494 4.53 37.41 -4.44
N MET A 495 5.20 36.26 -4.36
CA MET A 495 5.82 35.79 -3.12
C MET A 495 7.22 36.44 -2.97
N LEU A 496 7.34 37.43 -2.08
CA LEU A 496 8.61 38.13 -1.84
C LEU A 496 9.05 37.93 -0.39
N HIS A 497 10.28 37.43 -0.17
CA HIS A 497 10.76 37.24 1.19
C HIS A 497 11.25 38.57 1.77
N PRO A 498 10.86 38.93 3.00
CA PRO A 498 11.26 40.19 3.61
C PRO A 498 12.69 40.16 4.19
N ASP A 499 13.55 39.23 3.78
CA ASP A 499 14.91 39.02 4.29
C ASP A 499 16.01 39.58 3.37
N GLY A 500 15.64 40.24 2.27
CA GLY A 500 16.57 40.84 1.31
C GLY A 500 17.24 39.85 0.35
N GLN A 501 16.81 38.58 0.33
CA GLN A 501 17.41 37.56 -0.53
C GLN A 501 17.02 37.65 -2.01
N TYR A 502 15.94 38.38 -2.31
CA TYR A 502 15.38 38.55 -3.65
C TYR A 502 15.26 40.03 -3.93
N ASP A 503 15.80 40.45 -5.07
CA ASP A 503 15.71 41.84 -5.54
C ASP A 503 14.26 42.16 -5.97
N PRO A 504 13.55 43.06 -5.29
CA PRO A 504 12.18 43.43 -5.66
C PRO A 504 12.09 44.16 -7.01
N ALA A 505 13.20 44.71 -7.53
CA ALA A 505 13.23 45.43 -8.80
C ALA A 505 12.86 44.56 -10.01
N ILE A 506 12.95 43.23 -9.89
CA ILE A 506 12.61 42.29 -10.97
C ILE A 506 11.10 41.99 -11.07
N ILE A 507 10.31 42.37 -10.07
CA ILE A 507 8.85 42.10 -10.02
C ILE A 507 8.12 42.49 -11.31
N PRO A 508 8.35 43.67 -11.92
CA PRO A 508 7.70 44.03 -13.19
C PRO A 508 7.94 43.01 -14.29
N ASN A 509 9.18 42.54 -14.42
CA ASN A 509 9.58 41.61 -15.48
C ASN A 509 8.96 40.22 -15.26
N LEU A 510 8.91 39.75 -14.00
CA LEU A 510 8.32 38.45 -13.69
C LEU A 510 6.79 38.46 -13.84
N CYS A 511 6.13 39.54 -13.39
CA CYS A 511 4.69 39.69 -13.57
C CYS A 511 4.32 39.74 -15.04
N ARG A 512 5.09 40.45 -15.88
CA ARG A 512 4.79 40.57 -17.30
C ARG A 512 4.65 39.22 -18.02
N VAL A 513 5.50 38.24 -17.70
CA VAL A 513 5.42 36.88 -18.29
C VAL A 513 4.07 36.20 -17.96
N ILE A 514 3.53 36.44 -16.76
CA ILE A 514 2.20 35.93 -16.38
C ILE A 514 1.11 36.72 -17.11
N GLU A 515 1.24 38.04 -17.18
CA GLU A 515 0.27 38.95 -17.81
C GLU A 515 0.14 38.72 -19.32
N ASP A 516 1.25 38.45 -19.99
CA ASP A 516 1.31 38.13 -21.42
C ASP A 516 0.79 36.70 -21.71
N GLY A 517 0.48 35.92 -20.67
CA GLY A 517 0.00 34.54 -20.78
C GLY A 517 1.08 33.56 -21.24
N GLU A 518 2.36 33.89 -21.03
CA GLU A 518 3.49 33.02 -21.38
C GLU A 518 3.72 31.91 -20.35
N ALA A 519 3.37 32.14 -19.07
CA ALA A 519 3.44 31.14 -18.01
C ALA A 519 2.48 31.44 -16.84
N ASP A 520 1.96 30.40 -16.17
CA ASP A 520 1.15 30.57 -14.95
C ASP A 520 1.99 30.80 -13.67
N ILE A 521 3.24 30.35 -13.70
CA ILE A 521 4.18 30.45 -12.57
C ILE A 521 5.54 30.85 -13.10
N VAL A 522 6.11 31.88 -12.48
CA VAL A 522 7.46 32.37 -12.78
C VAL A 522 8.28 32.34 -11.50
N LEU A 523 9.48 31.76 -11.58
CA LEU A 523 10.42 31.67 -10.47
C LEU A 523 11.69 32.44 -10.82
N GLY A 524 12.15 33.29 -9.90
CA GLY A 524 13.44 33.97 -10.04
C GLY A 524 14.59 32.97 -9.99
N SER A 525 15.60 33.16 -10.85
CA SER A 525 16.80 32.33 -10.89
C SER A 525 18.04 33.11 -10.53
N ARG A 526 18.89 32.51 -9.67
CA ARG A 526 20.23 33.03 -9.36
C ARG A 526 21.31 32.55 -10.36
N TRP A 527 20.93 31.73 -11.34
CA TRP A 527 21.83 31.16 -12.35
C TRP A 527 21.66 31.82 -13.72
N LEU A 528 20.52 32.45 -13.98
CA LEU A 528 20.27 33.20 -15.20
C LEU A 528 20.86 34.61 -15.08
N GLY A 529 22.04 34.82 -15.69
CA GLY A 529 22.71 36.12 -15.74
C GLY A 529 23.49 36.52 -14.48
N LEU A 530 23.52 35.66 -13.45
CA LEU A 530 24.24 35.86 -12.20
C LEU A 530 25.17 34.67 -11.90
N ASP A 531 26.24 34.92 -11.14
CA ASP A 531 27.11 33.88 -10.61
C ASP A 531 26.76 33.62 -9.13
N PRO A 532 26.12 32.47 -8.80
CA PRO A 532 25.75 32.15 -7.43
C PRO A 532 26.94 32.12 -6.46
N ALA A 533 28.15 31.82 -6.95
CA ALA A 533 29.35 31.84 -6.11
C ALA A 533 29.70 33.27 -5.67
N LYS A 534 29.60 34.24 -6.59
CA LYS A 534 29.78 35.67 -6.28
C LYS A 534 28.68 36.22 -5.37
N ALA A 535 27.49 35.64 -5.43
CA ALA A 535 26.36 35.95 -4.54
C ALA A 535 26.42 35.21 -3.17
N GLY A 536 27.53 34.55 -2.83
CA GLY A 536 27.74 33.94 -1.53
C GLY A 536 27.15 32.54 -1.34
N MET A 537 26.74 31.83 -2.40
CA MET A 537 26.20 30.48 -2.30
C MET A 537 27.32 29.44 -2.04
N PRO A 538 27.24 28.66 -0.95
CA PRO A 538 28.22 27.61 -0.66
C PRO A 538 28.32 26.55 -1.76
N TRP A 539 29.54 26.03 -1.99
CA TRP A 539 29.81 25.12 -3.11
C TRP A 539 28.97 23.82 -3.07
N TRP A 540 28.71 23.26 -1.89
CA TRP A 540 27.89 22.05 -1.75
C TRP A 540 26.42 22.30 -2.14
N LYS A 541 25.87 23.48 -1.85
CA LYS A 541 24.52 23.86 -2.31
C LYS A 541 24.48 24.04 -3.83
N ARG A 542 25.56 24.55 -4.43
CA ARG A 542 25.68 24.66 -5.89
C ARG A 542 25.66 23.29 -6.57
N VAL A 543 26.42 22.33 -6.05
CA VAL A 543 26.45 20.95 -6.56
C VAL A 543 25.08 20.29 -6.41
N GLY A 544 24.47 20.39 -5.22
CA GLY A 544 23.15 19.83 -4.94
C GLY A 544 22.06 20.39 -5.84
N ASN A 545 21.98 21.73 -5.97
CA ASN A 545 21.01 22.38 -6.85
C ASN A 545 21.21 21.94 -8.30
N ARG A 546 22.44 21.93 -8.81
CA ARG A 546 22.70 21.58 -10.22
C ARG A 546 22.38 20.13 -10.54
N PHE A 547 22.64 19.21 -9.61
CA PHE A 547 22.25 17.81 -9.75
C PHE A 547 20.73 17.63 -9.73
N LEU A 548 20.04 18.28 -8.78
CA LEU A 548 18.58 18.22 -8.66
C LEU A 548 17.89 18.84 -9.88
N THR A 549 18.31 20.03 -10.31
CA THR A 549 17.81 20.67 -11.53
C THR A 549 18.04 19.79 -12.76
N TRP A 550 19.20 19.15 -12.89
CA TRP A 550 19.45 18.19 -13.98
C TRP A 550 18.48 17.01 -13.93
N ALA A 551 18.28 16.41 -12.76
CA ALA A 551 17.36 15.28 -12.59
C ALA A 551 15.92 15.69 -12.88
N GLU A 552 15.46 16.84 -12.37
CA GLU A 552 14.14 17.40 -12.63
C GLU A 552 13.92 17.69 -14.12
N ASN A 553 14.88 18.32 -14.80
CA ASN A 553 14.79 18.57 -16.23
C ASN A 553 14.72 17.27 -17.04
N ARG A 554 15.50 16.25 -16.67
CA ARG A 554 15.48 14.94 -17.35
C ARG A 554 14.16 14.19 -17.14
N VAL A 555 13.61 14.23 -15.94
CA VAL A 555 12.37 13.50 -15.60
C VAL A 555 11.14 14.23 -16.10
N LEU A 556 11.13 15.57 -16.03
CA LEU A 556 9.96 16.39 -16.33
C LEU A 556 9.94 16.90 -17.77
N GLY A 557 11.06 16.85 -18.50
CA GLY A 557 11.20 17.43 -19.83
C GLY A 557 11.18 18.97 -19.81
N LEU A 558 11.61 19.57 -18.69
CA LEU A 558 11.66 21.03 -18.48
C LEU A 558 13.07 21.57 -18.72
N ASN A 559 13.17 22.90 -18.79
CA ASN A 559 14.43 23.64 -18.94
C ASN A 559 14.64 24.60 -17.76
N LEU A 560 14.57 24.07 -16.53
CA LEU A 560 14.86 24.83 -15.31
C LEU A 560 16.37 25.15 -15.21
N SER A 561 16.70 26.30 -14.62
CA SER A 561 18.07 26.85 -14.53
C SER A 561 18.82 26.47 -13.25
#